data_AF-A0A6I5ZX09-F1
#
_entry.id   AF-A0A6I5ZX09-F1
#
_cell.length_a   1.000
_cell.length_b   1.000
_cell.length_c   1.000
_cell.angle_alpha   90.00
_cell.angle_beta   90.00
_cell.angle_gamma   90.00
#
_symmetry.space_group_name_H-M   'P 1'
#
loop_
_entity.id
_entity.type
_entity.pdbx_description
1 polymer ?
#
loop_
_entity_poly.entity_id
_entity_poly.type
_entity_poly.pdbx_seq_one_letter_code
_entity_poly.pdbx_strand_id
1 'polypeptide(L)' 'MALEELLSTIVYSVIGIVLLLVTVVVVNKLFRLDLHRELVDEHNVAFGVVIAGLAIAIGVIVAGTITS' A
#
# COMPACT_ATOMS: atom_id res chain seq x y z
N MET A 1 -16.56 -20.25 11.46
CA MET A 1 -16.29 -19.24 12.51
C MET A 1 -14.79 -18.94 12.60
N ALA A 2 -14.00 -19.49 13.53
CA ALA A 2 -12.59 -19.08 13.67
C ALA A 2 -11.68 -19.29 12.44
N LEU A 3 -11.82 -20.41 11.72
CA LEU A 3 -11.01 -20.67 10.51
C LEU A 3 -11.38 -19.74 9.34
N GLU A 4 -12.66 -19.39 9.21
CA GLU A 4 -13.16 -18.52 8.14
C GLU A 4 -12.70 -17.07 8.37
N GLU A 5 -12.70 -16.61 9.62
CA GLU A 5 -12.16 -15.30 10.02
C GLU A 5 -10.65 -15.22 9.81
N LEU A 6 -9.91 -16.30 10.10
CA LEU A 6 -8.48 -16.36 9.83
C LEU A 6 -8.20 -16.32 8.32
N LEU A 7 -8.99 -17.08 7.53
CA LEU A 7 -8.86 -17.12 6.08
C LEU A 7 -9.16 -15.76 5.46
N SER A 8 -10.24 -15.08 5.88
CA SER A 8 -10.58 -13.75 5.38
C SER A 8 -9.49 -12.73 5.71
N THR A 9 -8.98 -12.75 6.95
CA THR A 9 -7.89 -11.87 7.39
C THR A 9 -6.64 -12.04 6.50
N ILE A 10 -6.25 -13.28 6.21
CA ILE A 10 -5.08 -13.57 5.36
C ILE A 10 -5.34 -13.07 3.94
N VAL A 11 -6.50 -13.38 3.36
CA VAL A 11 -6.84 -12.98 1.98
C VAL A 11 -6.84 -11.45 1.85
N TYR A 12 -7.51 -10.74 2.75
CA TYR A 12 -7.57 -9.28 2.70
C TYR A 12 -6.23 -8.62 3.00
N SER A 13 -5.39 -9.21 3.87
CA SER A 13 -4.03 -8.73 4.10
C SER A 13 -3.17 -8.82 2.83
N VAL A 14 -3.25 -9.95 2.12
CA VAL A 14 -2.54 -10.13 0.84
C VAL A 14 -3.06 -9.15 -0.21
N ILE A 15 -4.38 -8.98 -0.32
CA ILE A 15 -4.99 -8.00 -1.23
C ILE A 15 -4.51 -6.58 -0.92
N GLY A 16 -4.44 -6.19 0.35
CA GLY A 16 -3.93 -4.89 0.77
C GLY A 16 -2.47 -4.66 0.36
N ILE A 17 -1.61 -5.66 0.53
CA ILE A 17 -0.20 -5.59 0.11
C ILE A 17 -0.10 -5.46 -1.42
N VAL A 18 -0.87 -6.25 -2.17
CA VAL A 18 -0.89 -6.18 -3.64
C VAL A 18 -1.38 -4.81 -4.11
N LEU A 19 -2.45 -4.29 -3.52
CA LEU A 19 -2.97 -2.94 -3.81
C LEU A 19 -1.92 -1.86 -3.54
N LEU A 20 -1.18 -1.98 -2.44
CA LEU A 20 -0.10 -1.05 -2.11
C LEU A 20 0.97 -1.05 -3.20
N LEU A 21 1.48 -2.23 -3.56
CA LEU A 21 2.52 -2.36 -4.59
C LEU A 21 2.04 -1.83 -5.94
N VAL A 22 0.83 -2.18 -6.35
CA VAL A 22 0.23 -1.69 -7.61
C VAL A 22 0.10 -0.18 -7.58
N THR A 23 -0.38 0.41 -6.49
CA THR A 23 -0.54 1.85 -6.36
C THR A 23 0.80 2.58 -6.45
N VAL A 24 1.83 2.08 -5.76
CA VAL A 24 3.19 2.64 -5.83
C VAL A 24 3.73 2.60 -7.26
N VAL A 25 3.59 1.46 -7.96
CA VAL A 25 4.04 1.31 -9.34
C VAL A 25 3.26 2.23 -10.30
N VAL A 26 1.94 2.33 -10.13
CA VAL A 26 1.08 3.19 -10.95
C VAL A 26 1.44 4.65 -10.74
N VAL A 27 1.59 5.11 -9.50
CA VAL A 27 2.00 6.49 -9.18
C VAL A 27 3.39 6.78 -9.77
N ASN A 28 4.35 5.88 -9.61
CA ASN A 28 5.69 6.04 -10.17
C ASN A 28 5.65 6.22 -11.70
N LYS A 29 4.87 5.38 -12.38
CA LYS A 29 4.76 5.42 -13.84
C LYS A 29 3.95 6.62 -14.34
N LEU A 30 2.87 6.97 -13.64
CA LEU A 30 1.97 8.06 -14.01
C LEU A 30 2.67 9.42 -13.91
N PHE A 31 3.39 9.64 -12.82
CA PHE A 31 4.12 10.88 -12.58
C PHE A 31 5.55 10.86 -13.14
N ARG A 32 5.96 9.76 -13.78
CA ARG A 32 7.33 9.51 -14.29
C ARG A 32 8.39 9.78 -13.22
N LEU A 33 8.07 9.41 -11.98
CA LEU A 33 8.97 9.54 -10.85
C LEU A 33 9.96 8.38 -10.89
N ASP A 34 11.12 8.59 -10.30
CA ASP A 34 12.13 7.56 -10.18
C ASP A 34 12.31 7.25 -8.70
N LEU A 35 11.29 6.62 -8.12
CA LEU A 35 11.17 6.37 -6.68
C LEU A 35 12.44 5.80 -6.06
N HIS A 36 13.12 4.88 -6.74
CA HIS A 36 14.37 4.32 -6.23
C HIS A 36 15.44 5.40 -6.11
N ARG A 37 15.65 6.18 -7.17
CA ARG A 37 16.62 7.28 -7.16
C ARG A 37 16.27 8.31 -6.09
N GLU A 38 15.01 8.71 -6.00
CA GLU A 38 14.60 9.75 -5.04
C GLU A 38 14.61 9.28 -3.58
N LEU A 39 14.25 8.03 -3.27
CA LEU A 39 14.35 7.50 -1.90
C LEU A 39 15.78 7.11 -1.52
N VAL A 40 16.47 6.37 -2.38
CA VAL A 40 17.73 5.69 -2.05
C VAL A 40 18.93 6.57 -2.33
N ASP A 41 18.96 7.24 -3.49
CA ASP A 41 20.11 8.05 -3.88
C ASP A 41 19.99 9.48 -3.29
N GLU A 42 18.85 10.13 -3.52
CA GLU A 42 18.63 11.53 -3.11
C GLU A 42 18.08 11.68 -1.68
N HIS A 43 17.76 10.58 -0.99
CA HIS A 43 17.27 10.58 0.40
C HIS A 43 16.07 11.53 0.62
N ASN A 44 15.19 11.62 -0.37
CA ASN A 44 14.07 12.55 -0.35
C ASN A 44 12.94 12.04 0.56
N VAL A 45 12.94 12.55 1.79
CA VAL A 45 11.95 12.23 2.84
C VAL A 45 10.51 12.52 2.37
N ALA A 46 10.28 13.49 1.48
CA ALA A 46 8.94 13.82 1.00
C ALA A 46 8.28 12.62 0.30
N PHE A 47 9.05 11.87 -0.51
CA PHE A 47 8.55 10.65 -1.13
C PHE A 47 8.29 9.54 -0.12
N GLY A 48 9.13 9.41 0.91
CA GLY A 48 8.87 8.48 2.01
C GLY A 48 7.54 8.76 2.72
N VAL A 49 7.23 10.03 2.95
CA VAL A 49 5.94 10.47 3.52
C VAL A 49 4.77 10.14 2.59
N VAL A 50 4.93 10.32 1.27
CA VAL A 50 3.89 9.95 0.29
C VAL A 50 3.60 8.45 0.32
N ILE A 51 4.63 7.60 0.34
CA ILE A 51 4.44 6.13 0.41
C ILE A 51 3.77 5.74 1.73
N ALA A 52 4.18 6.34 2.85
CA ALA A 52 3.55 6.10 4.15
C ALA A 52 2.06 6.49 4.15
N GLY A 53 1.72 7.64 3.56
CA GLY A 53 0.33 8.08 3.40
C GLY A 53 -0.50 7.13 2.54
N LEU A 54 0.06 6.64 1.44
CA LEU A 54 -0.60 5.63 0.59
C LEU A 54 -0.84 4.31 1.34
N ALA A 55 0.14 3.85 2.13
CA ALA A 55 0.00 2.65 2.96
C ALA A 55 -1.12 2.79 4.00
N ILE A 56 -1.20 3.94 4.68
CA ILE A 56 -2.26 4.22 5.65
C ILE A 56 -3.63 4.25 4.96
N ALA A 57 -3.75 4.95 3.82
CA ALA A 57 -5.01 5.05 3.10
C ALA A 57 -5.55 3.68 2.68
N ILE A 58 -4.68 2.80 2.16
CA ILE A 58 -5.06 1.43 1.78
C ILE A 58 -5.46 0.61 3.01
N GLY A 59 -4.73 0.73 4.12
CA GLY A 59 -5.09 0.08 5.38
C GLY A 59 -6.50 0.47 5.86
N VAL A 60 -6.86 1.75 5.77
CA VAL A 60 -8.21 2.24 6.11
C VAL A 60 -9.27 1.69 5.16
N ILE A 61 -9.01 1.67 3.85
CA ILE A 61 -9.94 1.09 2.85
C ILE A 61 -10.20 -0.38 3.18
N VAL A 62 -9.15 -1.17 3.40
CA VAL A 62 -9.26 -2.60 3.71
C VAL A 62 -10.01 -2.81 5.03
N ALA A 63 -9.69 -2.04 6.08
CA ALA A 63 -10.40 -2.12 7.37
C ALA A 63 -11.91 -1.82 7.22
N GLY A 64 -12.27 -0.84 6.40
CA GLY A 64 -13.66 -0.53 6.07
C GLY A 64 -14.37 -1.67 5.35
N THR A 65 -13.68 -2.38 4.47
CA THR A 65 -14.26 -3.52 3.73
C THR A 65 -14.42 -4.80 4.57
N ILE A 66 -13.52 -5.06 5.53
CA ILE A 66 -13.59 -6.27 6.38
C ILE A 66 -14.75 -6.18 7.39
N THR A 67 -15.18 -4.97 7.74
CA THR A 67 -16.21 -4.75 8.76
C THR A 67 -17.65 -4.93 8.21
N SER A 68 -17.84 -5.10 6.89
CA SER A 68 -19.16 -5.35 6.25
C SER A 68 -19.43 -6.82 5.97
#